data_AF-A0A7L3DT26-F1
#
_entry.id   AF-A0A7L3DT26-F1
#
_cell.length_a   1.000
_cell.length_b   1.000
_cell.length_c   1.000
_cell.angle_alpha   90.00
_cell.angle_beta   90.00
_cell.angle_gamma   90.00
#
_symmetry.space_group_name_H-M   'P 1'
#
loop_
_entity.id
_entity.type
_entity.pdbx_description
1 polymer ?
#
loop_
_entity_poly.entity_id
_entity_poly.type
_entity_poly.pdbx_seq_one_letter_code
_entity_poly.pdbx_strand_id
1 'polypeptide(L)' 'RAYTVLLGVRELSGPAGLGVTLPVSRLLPYPGYAGEATSGDIALAQLARPVAYSPTILPVCLPDPG' A
#
# COMPACT_ATOMS: atom_id res chain seq x y z
N ARG A 1 -1.89 -3.37 -15.65
CA ARG A 1 -0.70 -3.91 -14.97
C ARG A 1 -1.17 -4.61 -13.70
N ALA A 2 -0.62 -5.77 -13.36
CA ALA A 2 -0.93 -6.47 -12.11
C ALA A 2 0.14 -6.13 -11.07
N TYR A 3 -0.29 -5.75 -9.87
CA TYR A 3 0.59 -5.37 -8.76
C TYR A 3 0.31 -6.24 -7.54
N THR A 4 1.33 -6.45 -6.73
CA THR A 4 1.24 -7.12 -5.43
C THR A 4 1.93 -6.26 -4.39
N VAL A 5 1.43 -6.30 -3.16
CA VAL A 5 2.07 -5.68 -2.00
C VAL A 5 2.54 -6.76 -1.04
N LEU A 6 3.68 -6.52 -0.40
CA LEU A 6 4.22 -7.34 0.68
C LEU A 6 4.11 -6.54 1.98
N LEU A 7 3.37 -7.09 2.95
CA LEU A 7 3.11 -6.46 4.24
C LEU A 7 3.75 -7.26 5.38
N GLY A 8 4.10 -6.58 6.46
CA GLY A 8 4.55 -7.21 7.71
C GLY A 8 6.01 -7.66 7.74
N VAL A 9 6.83 -7.25 6.77
CA VAL A 9 8.26 -7.59 6.70
C VAL A 9 9.14 -6.45 7.20
N ARG A 10 10.29 -6.81 7.78
CA ARG A 10 11.35 -5.86 8.16
C ARG A 10 12.42 -5.73 7.07
N GLU A 11 12.69 -6.82 6.37
CA GLU A 11 13.72 -6.91 5.32
C GLU A 11 13.11 -7.51 4.06
N LEU A 12 13.45 -6.94 2.90
CA LEU A 12 12.95 -7.39 1.60
C LEU A 12 13.67 -8.65 1.10
N SER A 13 14.91 -8.86 1.52
CA SER A 13 15.75 -10.02 1.18
C SER A 13 15.73 -11.14 2.23
N GLY A 14 14.78 -11.10 3.17
CA GLY A 14 14.69 -12.06 4.27
C GLY A 14 14.13 -13.44 3.87
N PRO A 15 14.12 -14.40 4.81
CA PRO A 15 13.51 -15.70 4.61
C PRO A 15 12.07 -15.63 4.09
N ALA A 16 11.72 -16.51 3.16
CA ALA A 16 10.36 -16.61 2.65
C ALA A 16 9.36 -16.90 3.79
N GLY A 17 8.21 -16.22 3.78
CA GLY A 17 7.12 -16.45 4.73
C GLY A 17 7.03 -15.49 5.93
N LEU A 18 7.94 -14.50 6.05
CA LEU A 18 7.87 -13.49 7.11
C LEU A 18 6.78 -12.42 6.92
N GLY A 19 6.03 -12.45 5.81
CA GLY A 19 5.04 -11.43 5.50
C GLY A 19 3.85 -11.97 4.70
N VAL A 20 2.89 -11.09 4.46
CA VAL A 20 1.67 -11.40 3.71
C VAL A 20 1.74 -10.72 2.36
N THR A 21 1.69 -11.52 1.29
CA THR A 21 1.64 -11.01 -0.09
C THR A 21 0.19 -10.99 -0.57
N LEU A 22 -0.28 -9.83 -1.04
CA LEU A 22 -1.64 -9.65 -1.55
C LEU A 22 -1.64 -8.96 -2.92
N PRO A 23 -2.49 -9.38 -3.86
CA PRO A 23 -2.69 -8.64 -5.09
C PRO A 23 -3.43 -7.32 -4.82
N VAL A 24 -3.12 -6.32 -5.63
CA VAL A 24 -3.85 -5.05 -5.70
C VAL A 24 -4.97 -5.21 -6.73
N SER A 25 -6.21 -4.98 -6.32
CA SER A 25 -7.38 -5.05 -7.20
C SER A 25 -7.61 -3.76 -7.96
N ARG A 26 -7.25 -2.61 -7.36
CA ARG A 26 -7.44 -1.29 -7.98
C ARG A 26 -6.34 -0.32 -7.56
N LEU A 27 -5.90 0.49 -8.52
CA LEU A 27 -5.09 1.69 -8.29
C LEU A 27 -5.93 2.91 -8.65
N LEU A 28 -5.97 3.87 -7.74
CA LEU A 28 -6.71 5.12 -7.85
C LEU A 28 -5.74 6.29 -7.66
N PRO A 29 -5.04 6.72 -8.72
CA PRO A 29 -4.21 7.92 -8.65
C PRO A 29 -5.09 9.16 -8.42
N TYR A 30 -4.53 10.18 -7.76
CA TYR A 30 -5.20 11.46 -7.65
C TYR A 30 -5.52 12.02 -9.05
N PRO A 31 -6.78 12.35 -9.37
CA PRO A 31 -7.17 12.77 -10.73
C PRO A 31 -6.45 14.03 -11.24
N GLY A 32 -5.97 14.89 -10.32
CA GLY A 32 -5.24 16.10 -10.66
C GLY A 32 -3.72 15.93 -10.81
N TYR A 33 -3.19 14.72 -10.62
CA TYR A 33 -1.78 14.44 -10.84
C TYR A 33 -1.45 14.50 -12.33
N ALA A 34 -0.44 15.30 -12.70
CA ALA A 34 -0.08 15.56 -14.10
C ALA A 34 1.36 15.13 -14.45
N GLY A 35 2.01 14.35 -13.57
CA GLY A 35 3.36 13.81 -13.78
C GLY A 35 4.42 14.42 -12.88
N GLU A 36 5.69 14.14 -13.19
CA GLU A 36 6.84 14.63 -12.42
C GLU A 36 6.79 16.16 -12.24
N ALA A 37 7.22 16.62 -11.05
CA ALA A 37 7.21 18.02 -10.62
C ALA A 37 5.82 18.69 -10.52
N THR A 38 4.73 17.92 -10.63
CA THR A 38 3.37 18.42 -10.37
C THR A 38 2.90 18.07 -8.95
N SER A 39 1.88 18.79 -8.45
CA SER A 39 1.31 18.54 -7.13
C SER A 39 0.41 17.29 -7.14
N GLY A 40 0.12 16.77 -5.94
CA GLY A 40 -0.81 15.65 -5.78
C GLY A 40 -0.21 14.30 -6.17
N ASP A 41 1.08 14.11 -5.92
CA ASP A 41 1.75 12.81 -6.04
C ASP A 41 1.26 11.86 -4.93
N ILE A 42 0.05 11.32 -5.13
CA ILE A 42 -0.62 10.41 -4.21
C ILE A 42 -1.57 9.49 -4.96
N ALA A 43 -1.70 8.26 -4.50
CA ALA A 43 -2.65 7.28 -5.00
C ALA A 43 -3.17 6.37 -3.89
N LEU A 44 -4.38 5.84 -4.06
CA LEU A 44 -4.90 4.75 -3.24
C LEU A 44 -4.68 3.41 -3.95
N ALA A 45 -4.13 2.44 -3.23
CA ALA A 45 -4.01 1.06 -3.68
C ALA A 45 -4.97 0.17 -2.90
N GLN A 46 -6.01 -0.32 -3.56
CA GLN A 46 -6.99 -1.22 -2.96
C GLN A 46 -6.50 -2.66 -3.02
N LEU A 47 -6.38 -3.31 -1.86
CA LEU A 47 -6.05 -4.73 -1.77
C LEU A 47 -7.22 -5.57 -2.32
N ALA A 48 -6.91 -6.70 -2.96
CA ALA A 48 -7.93 -7.62 -3.49
C ALA A 48 -8.77 -8.28 -2.39
N ARG A 49 -8.27 -8.32 -1.16
CA ARG A 49 -8.99 -8.74 0.04
C ARG A 49 -8.45 -8.00 1.26
N PRO A 50 -9.24 -7.84 2.33
CA PRO A 50 -8.74 -7.31 3.60
C PRO A 50 -7.55 -8.12 4.12
N VAL A 51 -6.61 -7.44 4.77
CA VAL A 51 -5.52 -8.08 5.51
C VAL A 51 -5.90 -8.16 6.99
N ALA A 52 -5.54 -9.27 7.64
CA ALA A 52 -5.69 -9.37 9.09
C ALA A 52 -4.59 -8.55 9.78
N TYR A 53 -4.97 -7.75 10.77
CA TYR A 53 -3.99 -7.05 11.60
C TYR A 53 -3.22 -8.03 12.49
N SER A 54 -1.97 -7.69 12.74
CA SER A 54 -1.04 -8.49 13.55
C SER A 54 -0.05 -7.54 14.25
N PRO A 55 0.80 -8.04 15.16
CA PRO A 55 1.88 -7.22 15.73
C PRO A 55 2.83 -6.61 14.68
N THR A 56 2.86 -7.13 13.45
CA THR A 56 3.69 -6.62 12.35
C THR A 56 2.90 -5.93 11.24
N ILE A 57 1.56 -5.98 11.27
CA ILE A 57 0.67 -5.35 10.28
C ILE A 57 -0.35 -4.51 11.02
N LEU A 58 -0.09 -3.20 11.08
CA LEU A 58 -0.98 -2.21 11.69
C LEU A 58 -1.18 -1.02 10.74
N PRO A 59 -2.37 -0.40 10.72
CA PRO A 59 -2.58 0.82 9.96
C PRO A 59 -1.90 2.01 10.64
N VAL A 60 -1.54 3.03 9.85
CA VAL A 60 -1.20 4.35 10.36
C VAL A 60 -2.45 5.22 10.38
N CYS A 61 -2.57 6.11 11.36
CA CYS A 61 -3.65 7.09 11.40
C CYS A 61 -3.48 8.14 10.30
N LEU A 62 -4.59 8.56 9.70
CA LEU A 62 -4.62 9.76 8.88
C LEU A 62 -4.75 10.99 9.81
N PRO A 63 -4.15 12.13 9.46
CA PRO A 63 -4.39 13.37 10.18
C PRO A 63 -5.85 13.79 10.04
N ASP A 64 -6.33 14.59 11.00
CA ASP A 64 -7.63 15.23 10.86
C ASP A 64 -7.64 16.16 9.65
N PRO A 65 -8.75 16.24 8.90
CA PRO A 65 -8.92 17.29 7.91
C PRO A 65 -8.91 18.64 8.66
N GLY A 66 -7.92 19.48 8.34
CA GLY A 66 -7.75 20.80 8.97
C GLY A 66 -8.91 21.75 8.73
#